data_AF-A0A7C9TJM4-F1
#
_entry.id   AF-A0A7C9TJM4-F1
#
_cell.length_a   1.000
_cell.length_b   1.000
_cell.length_c   1.000
_cell.angle_alpha   90.00
_cell.angle_beta   90.00
_cell.angle_gamma   90.00
#
_symmetry.space_group_name_H-M   'P 1'
#
loop_
_entity.id
_entity.type
_entity.pdbx_description
1 polymer ?
#
loop_
_entity_poly.entity_id
_entity_poly.type
_entity_poly.pdbx_seq_one_letter_code
_entity_poly.pdbx_strand_id
1 'polypeptide(L)'
;MSFKVGDSVSWSSQAQGSTKQKFGEVVAVVPVRGAIPDGFQITGAGSPRDHESYIVAVKSGKTDKAKLKLYWPRVNALCRVAKRGKVAKA
;
A
#
# COMPACT_ATOMS: atom_id res chain seq x y z
N MET A 1 1.86 -12.53 -10.06
CA MET A 1 0.88 -11.42 -10.09
C MET A 1 1.67 -10.14 -9.90
N SER A 2 1.59 -9.18 -10.83
CA SER A 2 2.33 -7.92 -10.72
C SER A 2 1.37 -6.75 -10.63
N PHE A 3 1.72 -5.74 -9.84
CA PHE A 3 0.94 -4.51 -9.67
C PHE A 3 1.67 -3.33 -10.32
N LYS A 4 0.92 -2.32 -10.74
CA LYS A 4 1.49 -1.07 -11.28
C LYS A 4 1.10 0.12 -10.41
N VAL A 5 1.87 1.20 -10.53
CA VAL A 5 1.50 2.49 -9.92
C VAL A 5 0.08 2.89 -10.34
N GLY A 6 -0.72 3.32 -9.36
CA GLY A 6 -2.13 3.65 -9.53
C GLY A 6 -3.09 2.49 -9.38
N ASP A 7 -2.61 1.26 -9.15
CA ASP A 7 -3.48 0.13 -8.81
C ASP A 7 -4.01 0.25 -7.38
N SER A 8 -5.32 0.07 -7.23
CA SER A 8 -5.92 -0.10 -5.91
C SER A 8 -5.72 -1.54 -5.43
N VAL A 9 -5.20 -1.68 -4.23
CA VAL A 9 -4.91 -2.98 -3.60
C VAL A 9 -5.49 -3.03 -2.19
N SER A 10 -5.79 -4.24 -1.74
CA SER A 10 -6.18 -4.52 -0.36
C SER A 10 -5.30 -5.63 0.21
N TRP A 11 -5.08 -5.61 1.52
CA TRP A 11 -4.37 -6.66 2.23
C TRP A 11 -4.80 -6.71 3.68
N SER A 12 -4.61 -7.88 4.30
CA SER A 12 -4.78 -8.06 5.74
C SER A 12 -3.47 -7.80 6.47
N SER A 13 -3.54 -6.98 7.51
CA SER A 13 -2.41 -6.67 8.40
C SER A 13 -2.81 -6.98 9.82
N GLN A 14 -1.99 -7.76 10.54
CA GLN A 14 -2.17 -7.97 11.97
C GLN A 14 -1.34 -6.95 12.75
N ALA A 15 -1.93 -6.32 13.76
CA ALA A 15 -1.23 -5.46 14.70
C ALA A 15 -1.88 -5.61 16.07
N GLN A 16 -1.07 -5.85 17.11
CA GLN A 16 -1.53 -5.97 18.51
C GLN A 16 -2.71 -6.96 18.68
N GLY A 17 -2.62 -8.15 18.09
CA GLY A 17 -3.67 -9.19 18.18
C GLY A 17 -4.93 -8.93 17.34
N SER A 18 -5.01 -7.81 16.61
CA SER A 18 -6.13 -7.48 15.74
C SER A 18 -5.74 -7.55 14.26
N THR A 19 -6.46 -8.36 13.48
CA THR A 19 -6.34 -8.38 12.02
C THR A 19 -7.21 -7.29 11.43
N LYS A 20 -6.60 -6.37 10.67
CA LYS A 20 -7.28 -5.27 9.98
C LYS A 20 -7.07 -5.40 8.48
N GLN A 21 -8.15 -5.35 7.73
CA GLN A 21 -8.07 -5.18 6.29
C GLN A 21 -7.75 -3.72 5.96
N LYS A 22 -6.78 -3.52 5.07
CA LYS A 22 -6.35 -2.21 4.58
C LYS A 22 -6.63 -2.11 3.10
N PHE A 23 -6.91 -0.90 2.66
CA PHE A 23 -7.12 -0.55 1.26
C PHE A 23 -6.20 0.63 0.95
N GLY A 24 -5.52 0.57 -0.17
CA GLY A 24 -4.61 1.63 -0.59
C GLY A 24 -4.32 1.59 -2.08
N GLU A 25 -3.45 2.49 -2.50
CA GLU A 25 -3.02 2.63 -3.89
C GLU A 25 -1.51 2.42 -4.00
N VAL A 26 -1.07 1.66 -4.99
CA VAL A 26 0.35 1.50 -5.27
C VAL A 26 0.91 2.82 -5.78
N VAL A 27 1.88 3.37 -5.06
CA VAL A 27 2.52 4.66 -5.40
C VAL A 27 3.94 4.49 -5.93
N ALA A 28 4.58 3.35 -5.65
CA ALA A 28 5.88 3.02 -6.21
C ALA A 28 6.06 1.51 -6.34
N VAL A 29 6.85 1.12 -7.34
CA VAL A 29 7.35 -0.24 -7.53
C VAL A 29 8.81 -0.24 -7.08
N VAL A 30 9.17 -1.18 -6.22
CA VAL A 30 10.54 -1.40 -5.74
C VAL A 30 11.07 -2.67 -6.40
N PRO A 31 12.13 -2.58 -7.22
CA PRO A 31 12.68 -3.74 -7.93
C PRO A 31 13.27 -4.76 -6.96
N VAL A 32 13.59 -5.95 -7.48
CA VAL A 32 14.27 -7.02 -6.75
C VAL A 32 15.56 -6.48 -6.11
N ARG A 33 15.72 -6.69 -4.81
CA ARG A 33 16.83 -6.17 -3.99
C ARG A 33 17.00 -4.64 -4.06
N GLY A 34 15.96 -3.93 -4.49
CA GLY A 34 15.92 -2.48 -4.54
C GLY A 34 15.81 -1.85 -3.15
N ALA A 35 16.27 -0.62 -3.05
CA ALA A 35 16.03 0.24 -1.89
C ALA A 35 14.65 0.91 -2.00
N ILE A 36 14.06 1.23 -0.84
CA ILE A 36 12.94 2.16 -0.78
C ILE A 36 13.43 3.52 -1.31
N PRO A 37 12.72 4.19 -2.23
CA PRO A 37 13.13 5.50 -2.73
C PRO A 37 13.25 6.54 -1.60
N ASP A 38 14.20 7.47 -1.74
CA ASP A 38 14.40 8.52 -0.75
C ASP A 38 13.15 9.38 -0.53
N GLY A 39 12.94 9.81 0.71
CA GLY A 39 11.76 10.60 1.11
C GLY A 39 10.51 9.79 1.45
N PHE A 40 10.50 8.46 1.23
CA PHE A 40 9.40 7.61 1.65
C PHE A 40 9.53 7.20 3.12
N GLN A 41 8.75 7.83 4.01
CA GLN A 41 8.61 7.38 5.39
C GLN A 41 7.65 6.18 5.47
N ILE A 42 8.19 4.97 5.33
CA ILE A 42 7.42 3.73 5.34
C ILE A 42 7.13 3.26 6.77
N THR A 43 5.87 2.96 7.05
CA THR A 43 5.47 2.31 8.29
C THR A 43 5.74 0.80 8.20
N GLY A 44 6.62 0.29 9.06
CA GLY A 44 6.99 -1.13 9.08
C GLY A 44 7.99 -1.53 7.99
N ALA A 45 8.95 -0.65 7.68
CA ALA A 45 10.05 -0.96 6.77
C ALA A 45 10.84 -2.19 7.27
N GLY A 46 11.18 -3.09 6.34
CA GLY A 46 12.00 -4.27 6.59
C GLY A 46 13.17 -4.34 5.61
N SER A 47 13.85 -5.49 5.56
CA SER A 47 14.96 -5.71 4.64
C SER A 47 14.52 -5.72 3.16
N PRO A 48 15.42 -5.41 2.22
CA PRO A 48 15.17 -5.55 0.78
C PRO A 48 14.60 -6.92 0.44
N ARG A 49 13.60 -6.94 -0.44
CA ARG A 49 12.97 -8.18 -0.88
C ARG A 49 13.70 -8.74 -2.10
N ASP A 50 13.80 -10.04 -2.14
CA ASP A 50 14.31 -10.89 -3.23
C ASP A 50 13.33 -11.04 -4.41
N HIS A 51 12.23 -10.30 -4.38
CA HIS A 51 11.22 -10.22 -5.44
C HIS A 51 10.79 -8.75 -5.64
N GLU A 52 10.18 -8.44 -6.79
CA GLU A 52 9.54 -7.15 -7.02
C GLU A 52 8.51 -6.87 -5.93
N SER A 53 8.48 -5.64 -5.41
CA SER A 53 7.61 -5.26 -4.31
C SER A 53 7.03 -3.86 -4.48
N TYR A 54 6.09 -3.49 -3.63
CA TYR A 54 5.26 -2.31 -3.88
C TYR A 54 5.08 -1.46 -2.63
N ILE A 55 5.16 -0.15 -2.80
CA ILE A 55 4.80 0.82 -1.78
C ILE A 55 3.35 1.23 -1.98
N VAL A 56 2.57 1.14 -0.92
CA VAL A 56 1.13 1.38 -0.93
C VAL A 56 0.79 2.55 -0.03
N ALA A 57 0.13 3.57 -0.59
CA ALA A 57 -0.39 4.70 0.15
C ALA A 57 -1.81 4.42 0.65
N VAL A 58 -2.02 4.63 1.95
CA VAL A 58 -3.30 4.49 2.63
C VAL A 58 -3.72 5.85 3.19
N LYS A 59 -4.91 6.32 2.85
CA LYS A 59 -5.49 7.51 3.48
C LYS A 59 -5.83 7.19 4.94
N SER A 60 -5.21 7.88 5.89
CA SER A 60 -5.40 7.62 7.32
C SER A 60 -6.64 8.31 7.93
N GLY A 61 -7.63 8.72 7.12
CA GLY A 61 -8.80 9.42 7.63
C GLY A 61 -9.89 9.60 6.56
N LYS A 62 -11.07 10.06 6.99
CA LYS A 62 -12.24 10.31 6.14
C LYS A 62 -12.20 11.68 5.44
N THR A 63 -11.19 12.51 5.72
CA THR A 63 -11.08 13.88 5.24
C THR A 63 -9.96 14.03 4.21
N ASP A 64 -10.09 14.98 3.29
CA ASP A 64 -9.13 15.24 2.22
C ASP A 64 -7.75 15.73 2.72
N LYS A 65 -7.67 16.17 3.97
CA LYS A 65 -6.44 16.58 4.66
C LYS A 65 -5.77 15.45 5.45
N ALA A 66 -6.32 14.23 5.42
CA ALA A 66 -5.78 13.12 6.19
C ALA A 66 -4.38 12.73 5.66
N LYS A 67 -3.41 12.66 6.58
CA LYS A 67 -2.04 12.22 6.24
C LYS A 67 -2.07 10.85 5.56
N LEU A 68 -1.36 10.74 4.44
CA LEU A 68 -1.13 9.47 3.77
C LEU A 68 -0.13 8.66 4.61
N LYS A 69 -0.48 7.41 4.89
CA LYS A 69 0.43 6.44 5.49
C LYS A 69 0.94 5.53 4.40
N LEU A 70 2.26 5.45 4.28
CA LEU A 70 2.93 4.59 3.32
C LEU A 70 3.27 3.26 3.99
N TYR A 71 2.95 2.18 3.30
CA TYR A 71 3.20 0.81 3.74
C TYR A 71 4.01 0.05 2.69
N TRP A 72 4.84 -0.89 3.14
CA TRP A 72 5.56 -1.83 2.26
C TRP A 72 5.13 -3.29 2.53
N PRO A 73 3.89 -3.65 2.16
CA PRO A 73 3.31 -4.96 2.45
C PRO A 73 4.03 -6.10 1.70
N ARG A 74 3.82 -7.32 2.18
CA ARG A 74 4.26 -8.54 1.47
C ARG A 74 3.42 -8.70 0.20
N VAL A 75 4.07 -8.96 -0.94
CA VAL A 75 3.39 -9.09 -2.23
C VAL A 75 2.34 -10.21 -2.24
N ASN A 76 2.67 -11.36 -1.65
CA ASN A 76 1.75 -12.50 -1.59
C ASN A 76 0.49 -12.25 -0.74
N ALA A 77 0.42 -11.13 0.01
CA ALA A 77 -0.75 -10.74 0.78
C ALA A 77 -1.59 -9.64 0.10
N LEU A 78 -1.14 -9.12 -1.06
CA LEU A 78 -1.84 -8.08 -1.81
C LEU A 78 -2.88 -8.71 -2.75
N CYS A 79 -4.10 -8.18 -2.69
CA CYS A 79 -5.17 -8.47 -3.64
C CYS A 79 -5.53 -7.20 -4.40
N ARG A 80 -5.63 -7.27 -5.74
CA ARG A 80 -6.11 -6.15 -6.55
C ARG A 80 -7.59 -5.92 -6.23
N VAL A 81 -7.98 -4.66 -6.09
CA VAL A 81 -9.38 -4.27 -5.92
C VAL A 81 -9.79 -3.34 -7.04
N ALA A 82 -11.05 -3.46 -7.49
CA ALA A 82 -11.63 -2.48 -8.40
C ALA A 82 -11.53 -1.09 -7.73
N LYS A 83 -11.13 -0.07 -8.50
CA LYS A 83 -11.10 1.30 -8.00
C LYS A 83 -12.49 1.61 -7.45
N ARG A 84 -12.58 1.92 -6.16
CA ARG A 84 -13.83 2.44 -5.58
C ARG A 84 -14.13 3.74 -6.32
N GLY A 85 -15.10 3.70 -7.24
CA GLY A 85 -15.58 4.90 -7.90
C GLY A 85 -15.96 5.93 -6.85
N LYS A 86 -15.55 7.18 -7.06
CA LYS A 86 -16.13 8.30 -6.33
C LYS A 86 -17.64 8.22 -6.58
N VAL A 87 -18.43 7.96 -5.54
CA VAL A 87 -19.87 8.22 -5.63
C VAL A 87 -19.97 9.75 -5.77
N ALA A 88 -20.19 10.21 -7.00
CA ALA A 88 -20.53 11.60 -7.26
C ALA A 88 -21.85 11.86 -6.53
N LYS A 89 -21.83 12.79 -5.58
CA LYS A 89 -23.04 13.29 -4.95
C LYS A 89 -23.62 14.33 -5.93
N ALA A 90 -24.75 13.99 -6.54
CA ALA A 90 -25.59 14.93 -7.29
C ALA A 90 -26.31 15.89 -6.33
#